data_AF-A0AAU1C1G8-F1
#
_entry.id   AF-A0AAU1C1G8-F1
#
_cell.length_a   1.000
_cell.length_b   1.000
_cell.length_c   1.000
_cell.angle_alpha   90.00
_cell.angle_beta   90.00
_cell.angle_gamma   90.00
#
_symmetry.space_group_name_H-M   'P 1'
#
loop_
_entity.id
_entity.type
_entity.pdbx_description
1 polymer ?
#
loop_
_entity_poly.entity_id
_entity_poly.type
_entity_poly.pdbx_seq_one_letter_code
_entity_poly.pdbx_strand_id
1 'polypeptide(L)'
;MRLTPTERDRLLLFGAAELARARRARGRLLNVPEATALIADTVCEAARDGARLAEAVAVARMVLGPGDVLPGVPDVVTEIHVEAVFDDGSRLAVVSDPFGGGGLGARAPGAVLPGAEAIPGPEAACVVTVRNTAPVPVSVTSHFHFFEANPRLDFDRAAAYGMRPAEPAGSSTRFAPGTSCEVPLVPIGGDRVVIGFAGLVDGPLDAPGARREALRRAAACGYLGVGPDDDQDLEAAP
;
A
#
# COMPACT_ATOMS: atom_id res chain seq x y z
N MET A 1 -4.04 -38.05 -21.91
CA MET A 1 -3.10 -37.06 -21.32
C MET A 1 -3.14 -37.18 -19.81
N ARG A 2 -2.03 -36.90 -19.10
CA ARG A 2 -2.01 -36.81 -17.64
C ARG A 2 -2.08 -35.34 -17.24
N LEU A 3 -3.29 -34.77 -17.28
CA LEU A 3 -3.51 -33.36 -16.95
C LEU A 3 -3.45 -33.14 -15.44
N THR A 4 -2.62 -32.21 -15.02
CA THR A 4 -2.56 -31.62 -13.68
C THR A 4 -3.85 -30.84 -13.37
N PRO A 5 -4.16 -30.55 -12.09
CA PRO A 5 -5.29 -29.70 -11.73
C PRO A 5 -5.26 -28.33 -12.42
N THR A 6 -4.11 -27.65 -12.43
CA THR A 6 -3.94 -26.34 -13.08
C THR A 6 -4.21 -26.38 -14.59
N GLU A 7 -3.79 -27.45 -15.28
CA GLU A 7 -4.08 -27.62 -16.71
C GLU A 7 -5.58 -27.86 -16.96
N ARG A 8 -6.28 -28.53 -16.04
CA ARG A 8 -7.74 -28.69 -16.13
C ARG A 8 -8.45 -27.35 -15.91
N ASP A 9 -8.00 -26.55 -14.95
CA ASP A 9 -8.54 -25.23 -14.70
C ASP A 9 -8.32 -24.29 -15.90
N ARG A 10 -7.16 -24.38 -16.56
CA ARG A 10 -6.89 -23.65 -17.81
C ARG A 10 -7.85 -24.07 -18.94
N LEU A 11 -8.19 -25.35 -19.04
CA LEU A 11 -9.19 -25.82 -20.01
C LEU A 11 -10.61 -25.31 -19.67
N LEU A 12 -10.96 -25.19 -18.38
CA LEU A 12 -12.22 -24.59 -17.95
C LEU A 12 -12.27 -23.09 -18.30
N LEU A 13 -11.17 -22.37 -18.07
CA LEU A 13 -11.03 -20.97 -18.47
C LEU A 13 -11.23 -20.79 -19.98
N PHE A 14 -10.52 -21.60 -20.78
CA PHE A 14 -10.67 -21.62 -22.23
C PHE A 14 -12.13 -21.90 -22.65
N GLY A 15 -12.79 -22.89 -22.05
CA GLY A 15 -14.18 -23.20 -22.32
C GLY A 15 -15.14 -22.03 -22.02
N ALA A 16 -14.89 -21.29 -20.94
CA ALA A 16 -15.65 -20.08 -20.61
C ALA A 16 -15.39 -18.94 -21.60
N ALA A 17 -14.14 -18.77 -22.04
CA ALA A 17 -13.76 -17.78 -23.04
C ALA A 17 -14.37 -18.07 -24.42
N GLU A 18 -14.38 -19.32 -24.86
CA GLU A 18 -15.03 -19.74 -26.10
C GLU A 18 -16.54 -19.49 -26.07
N LEU A 19 -17.18 -19.76 -24.93
CA LEU A 19 -18.60 -19.42 -24.74
C LEU A 19 -18.83 -17.91 -24.84
N ALA A 20 -17.95 -17.10 -24.26
CA ALA A 20 -18.00 -15.64 -24.36
C ALA A 20 -17.81 -15.17 -25.81
N ARG A 21 -16.81 -15.68 -26.54
CA ARG A 21 -16.59 -15.38 -27.97
C ARG A 21 -17.82 -15.73 -28.81
N ALA A 22 -18.44 -16.89 -28.59
CA ALA A 22 -19.64 -17.32 -29.30
C ALA A 22 -20.89 -16.46 -28.98
N ARG A 23 -20.97 -15.89 -27.77
CA ARG A 23 -22.03 -14.92 -27.41
C ARG A 23 -21.77 -13.57 -28.06
N ARG A 24 -20.54 -13.05 -28.00
CA ARG A 24 -20.13 -11.79 -28.65
C ARG A 24 -20.34 -11.83 -30.17
N ALA A 25 -19.98 -12.93 -30.82
CA ALA A 25 -20.17 -13.11 -32.26
C ALA A 25 -21.65 -13.06 -32.70
N ARG A 26 -22.59 -13.31 -31.77
CA ARG A 26 -24.04 -13.15 -31.98
C ARG A 26 -24.56 -11.75 -31.58
N GLY A 27 -23.66 -10.78 -31.39
CA GLY A 27 -23.98 -9.41 -31.03
C GLY A 27 -24.42 -9.23 -29.57
N ARG A 28 -24.06 -10.15 -28.67
CA ARG A 28 -24.34 -9.99 -27.23
C ARG A 28 -23.23 -9.20 -26.55
N LEU A 29 -23.64 -8.23 -25.74
CA LEU A 29 -22.77 -7.59 -24.76
C LEU A 29 -22.40 -8.58 -23.67
N LEU A 30 -21.13 -8.61 -23.29
CA LEU A 30 -20.60 -9.55 -22.33
C LEU A 30 -20.86 -9.10 -20.88
N ASN A 31 -21.18 -10.06 -20.02
CA ASN A 31 -21.24 -9.84 -18.57
C ASN A 31 -19.86 -10.02 -17.90
N VAL A 32 -19.80 -9.89 -16.57
CA VAL A 32 -18.57 -9.97 -15.78
C VAL A 32 -17.80 -11.29 -16.02
N PRO A 33 -18.36 -12.49 -15.77
CA PRO A 33 -17.64 -13.75 -16.03
C PRO A 33 -17.16 -13.93 -17.47
N GLU A 34 -17.96 -13.51 -18.45
CA GLU A 34 -17.63 -13.65 -19.87
C GLU A 34 -16.47 -12.74 -20.28
N ALA A 35 -16.50 -11.47 -19.87
CA ALA A 35 -15.44 -10.53 -20.16
C ALA A 35 -14.14 -10.95 -19.48
N THR A 36 -14.21 -11.34 -18.19
CA THR A 36 -13.05 -11.83 -17.43
C THR A 36 -12.42 -13.05 -18.09
N ALA A 37 -13.22 -14.06 -18.46
CA ALA A 37 -12.72 -15.28 -19.09
C ALA A 37 -12.04 -14.99 -20.43
N LEU A 38 -12.67 -14.18 -21.30
CA LEU A 38 -12.14 -13.86 -22.62
C LEU A 38 -10.81 -13.10 -22.54
N ILE A 39 -10.70 -12.11 -21.66
CA ILE A 39 -9.47 -11.33 -21.47
C ILE A 39 -8.36 -12.21 -20.88
N ALA A 40 -8.67 -12.99 -19.84
CA ALA A 40 -7.69 -13.89 -19.23
C ALA A 40 -7.18 -14.96 -20.23
N ASP A 41 -8.08 -15.56 -21.01
CA ASP A 41 -7.71 -16.50 -22.06
C ASP A 41 -6.86 -15.84 -23.15
N THR A 42 -7.14 -14.58 -23.49
CA THR A 42 -6.32 -13.81 -24.45
C THR A 42 -4.86 -13.68 -23.98
N VAL A 43 -4.63 -13.48 -22.67
CA VAL A 43 -3.27 -13.51 -22.11
C VAL A 43 -2.65 -14.89 -22.24
N CYS A 44 -3.41 -15.94 -21.90
CA CYS A 44 -2.94 -17.33 -21.97
C CYS A 44 -2.52 -17.72 -23.39
N GLU A 45 -3.29 -17.35 -24.40
CA GLU A 45 -2.99 -17.66 -25.81
C GLU A 45 -1.81 -16.81 -26.32
N ALA A 46 -1.75 -15.52 -25.99
CA ALA A 46 -0.59 -14.69 -26.34
C ALA A 46 0.71 -15.23 -25.72
N ALA A 47 0.67 -15.67 -24.45
CA ALA A 47 1.80 -16.31 -23.79
C ALA A 47 2.18 -17.63 -24.50
N ARG A 48 1.19 -18.42 -24.93
CA ARG A 48 1.41 -19.67 -25.66
C ARG A 48 2.04 -19.43 -27.04
N ASP A 49 1.75 -18.31 -27.67
CA ASP A 49 2.33 -17.86 -28.94
C ASP A 49 3.73 -17.25 -28.80
N GLY A 50 4.29 -17.22 -27.57
CA GLY A 50 5.65 -16.74 -27.31
C GLY A 50 5.75 -15.22 -27.07
N ALA A 51 4.62 -14.53 -26.88
CA ALA A 51 4.65 -13.11 -26.53
C ALA A 51 5.27 -12.90 -25.14
N ARG A 52 5.94 -11.77 -24.93
CA ARG A 52 6.41 -11.39 -23.58
C ARG A 52 5.24 -10.98 -22.70
N LEU A 53 5.41 -11.07 -21.37
CA LEU A 53 4.38 -10.68 -20.39
C LEU A 53 3.74 -9.31 -20.68
N ALA A 54 4.56 -8.29 -20.93
CA ALA A 54 4.06 -6.94 -21.21
C ALA A 54 3.25 -6.86 -22.52
N GLU A 55 3.62 -7.65 -23.54
CA GLU A 55 2.92 -7.71 -24.83
C GLU A 55 1.59 -8.45 -24.67
N ALA A 56 1.57 -9.58 -23.96
CA ALA A 56 0.36 -10.34 -23.68
C ALA A 56 -0.67 -9.48 -22.90
N VAL A 57 -0.23 -8.73 -21.89
CA VAL A 57 -1.08 -7.78 -21.15
C VAL A 57 -1.59 -6.68 -22.08
N ALA A 58 -0.74 -6.11 -22.94
CA ALA A 58 -1.15 -5.07 -23.88
C ALA A 58 -2.21 -5.55 -24.88
N VAL A 59 -2.05 -6.76 -25.44
CA VAL A 59 -3.05 -7.38 -26.33
C VAL A 59 -4.37 -7.62 -25.59
N ALA A 60 -4.30 -8.12 -24.35
CA ALA A 60 -5.48 -8.37 -23.53
C ALA A 60 -6.27 -7.09 -23.21
N ARG A 61 -5.62 -5.94 -23.04
CA ARG A 61 -6.30 -4.63 -22.86
C ARG A 61 -7.03 -4.13 -24.11
N MET A 62 -6.72 -4.67 -25.29
CA MET A 62 -7.29 -4.22 -26.56
C MET A 62 -8.38 -5.15 -27.09
N VAL A 63 -8.61 -6.30 -26.45
CA VAL A 63 -9.49 -7.35 -26.98
C VAL A 63 -10.99 -7.03 -26.80
N LEU A 64 -11.32 -6.26 -25.76
CA LEU A 64 -12.67 -5.76 -25.47
C LEU A 64 -12.62 -4.27 -25.16
N GLY A 65 -13.56 -3.52 -25.74
CA GLY A 65 -13.83 -2.13 -25.35
C GLY A 65 -15.13 -2.00 -24.55
N PRO A 66 -15.48 -0.78 -24.10
CA PRO A 66 -16.70 -0.54 -23.32
C PRO A 66 -17.99 -0.91 -24.07
N GLY A 67 -17.97 -0.84 -25.41
CA GLY A 67 -19.10 -1.21 -26.26
C GLY A 67 -19.29 -2.73 -26.42
N ASP A 68 -18.36 -3.56 -25.94
CA ASP A 68 -18.47 -5.02 -26.01
C ASP A 68 -19.10 -5.64 -24.76
N VAL A 69 -19.32 -4.85 -23.70
CA VAL A 69 -19.74 -5.32 -22.38
C VAL A 69 -21.03 -4.65 -21.91
N LEU A 70 -21.72 -5.28 -20.95
CA LEU A 70 -22.91 -4.69 -20.34
C LEU A 70 -22.55 -3.43 -19.53
N PRO A 71 -23.46 -2.45 -19.42
CA PRO A 71 -23.27 -1.29 -18.55
C PRO A 71 -22.96 -1.72 -17.11
N GLY A 72 -21.95 -1.09 -16.49
CA GLY A 72 -21.50 -1.43 -15.14
C GLY A 72 -20.38 -2.49 -15.08
N VAL A 73 -20.14 -3.26 -16.15
CA VAL A 73 -19.03 -4.22 -16.18
C VAL A 73 -17.67 -3.53 -16.03
N PRO A 74 -17.37 -2.39 -16.69
CA PRO A 74 -16.10 -1.69 -16.49
C PRO A 74 -15.91 -1.16 -15.07
N ASP A 75 -16.98 -0.92 -14.32
CA ASP A 75 -16.90 -0.46 -12.92
C ASP A 75 -16.62 -1.62 -11.94
N VAL A 76 -17.01 -2.85 -12.30
CA VAL A 76 -16.84 -4.04 -11.46
C VAL A 76 -15.51 -4.75 -11.75
N VAL A 77 -15.13 -4.83 -13.03
CA VAL A 77 -13.92 -5.54 -13.47
C VAL A 77 -12.82 -4.53 -13.76
N THR A 78 -12.17 -4.07 -12.69
CA THR A 78 -11.09 -3.07 -12.76
C THR A 78 -9.73 -3.70 -13.04
N GLU A 79 -9.52 -4.94 -12.60
CA GLU A 79 -8.31 -5.71 -12.81
C GLU A 79 -8.65 -7.18 -13.03
N ILE A 80 -7.88 -7.85 -13.90
CA ILE A 80 -7.97 -9.29 -14.14
C ILE A 80 -6.59 -9.90 -13.91
N HIS A 81 -6.56 -10.92 -13.04
CA HIS A 81 -5.35 -11.66 -12.71
C HIS A 81 -5.42 -13.05 -13.33
N VAL A 82 -4.38 -13.42 -14.09
CA VAL A 82 -4.27 -14.76 -14.67
C VAL A 82 -2.82 -15.21 -14.66
N GLU A 83 -2.58 -16.44 -14.20
CA GLU A 83 -1.28 -17.07 -14.35
C GLU A 83 -1.21 -17.76 -15.71
N ALA A 84 -0.22 -17.38 -16.51
CA ALA A 84 0.02 -17.96 -17.83
C ALA A 84 1.43 -18.55 -17.91
N VAL A 85 1.58 -19.59 -18.73
CA VAL A 85 2.86 -20.25 -18.98
C VAL A 85 3.50 -19.61 -20.19
N PHE A 86 4.59 -18.87 -19.96
CA PHE A 86 5.44 -18.25 -20.96
C PHE A 86 6.65 -19.16 -21.25
N ASP A 87 7.47 -18.79 -22.24
CA ASP A 87 8.70 -19.51 -22.59
C ASP A 87 9.72 -19.60 -21.43
N ASP A 88 9.66 -18.65 -20.49
CA ASP A 88 10.50 -18.61 -19.28
C ASP A 88 9.79 -19.15 -18.02
N GLY A 89 8.65 -19.82 -18.20
CA GLY A 89 7.86 -20.44 -17.14
C GLY A 89 6.58 -19.68 -16.79
N SER A 90 5.95 -20.05 -15.68
CA SER A 90 4.71 -19.42 -15.24
C SER A 90 4.93 -18.01 -14.71
N ARG A 91 4.08 -17.07 -15.13
CA ARG A 91 4.06 -15.68 -14.65
C ARG A 91 2.63 -15.25 -14.34
N LEU A 92 2.46 -14.44 -13.29
CA LEU A 92 1.21 -13.73 -13.03
C LEU A 92 1.11 -12.52 -13.95
N ALA A 93 0.08 -12.49 -14.79
CA ALA A 93 -0.31 -11.33 -15.57
C ALA A 93 -1.44 -10.59 -14.86
N VAL A 94 -1.26 -9.27 -14.72
CA VAL A 94 -2.25 -8.34 -14.16
C VAL A 94 -2.66 -7.39 -15.25
N VAL A 95 -3.92 -7.50 -15.68
CA VAL A 95 -4.52 -6.64 -16.70
C VAL A 95 -5.37 -5.58 -15.98
N SER A 96 -4.76 -4.44 -15.66
CA SER A 96 -5.45 -3.30 -15.06
C SER A 96 -6.14 -2.44 -16.11
N ASP A 97 -7.29 -1.88 -15.76
CA ASP A 97 -8.17 -1.13 -16.67
C ASP A 97 -8.35 -1.84 -18.03
N PRO A 98 -8.97 -3.03 -18.03
CA PRO A 98 -9.03 -3.89 -19.21
C PRO A 98 -9.91 -3.35 -20.34
N PHE A 99 -10.74 -2.33 -20.08
CA PHE A 99 -11.67 -1.77 -21.08
C PHE A 99 -11.32 -0.34 -21.50
N GLY A 100 -10.33 0.31 -20.88
CA GLY A 100 -9.92 1.68 -21.19
C GLY A 100 -10.97 2.74 -20.86
N GLY A 101 -11.87 2.45 -19.91
CA GLY A 101 -12.95 3.36 -19.46
C GLY A 101 -14.37 2.81 -19.63
N GLY A 102 -15.36 3.71 -19.73
CA GLY A 102 -16.78 3.35 -19.91
C GLY A 102 -17.56 3.04 -18.64
N GLY A 103 -17.01 3.40 -17.47
CA GLY A 103 -17.70 3.28 -16.19
C GLY A 103 -18.91 4.21 -16.06
N LEU A 104 -19.85 3.83 -15.19
CA LEU A 104 -21.07 4.56 -14.88
C LEU A 104 -20.91 5.57 -13.74
N GLY A 105 -19.74 5.59 -13.08
CA GLY A 105 -19.42 6.53 -12.00
C GLY A 105 -20.40 6.39 -10.82
N ALA A 106 -21.06 7.48 -10.42
CA ALA A 106 -22.02 7.46 -9.32
C ALA A 106 -23.24 6.52 -9.53
N ARG A 107 -23.48 6.07 -10.76
CA ARG A 107 -24.54 5.11 -11.09
C ARG A 107 -24.04 3.66 -11.19
N ALA A 108 -22.76 3.43 -10.93
CA ALA A 108 -22.16 2.11 -11.00
C ALA A 108 -22.67 1.19 -9.87
N PRO A 109 -22.68 -0.13 -10.10
CA PRO A 109 -22.92 -1.10 -9.03
C PRO A 109 -21.92 -0.90 -7.89
N GLY A 110 -22.42 -0.71 -6.67
CA GLY A 110 -21.57 -0.50 -5.49
C GLY A 110 -20.91 0.88 -5.38
N ALA A 111 -21.31 1.86 -6.20
CA ALA A 111 -20.79 3.21 -6.12
C ALA A 111 -21.01 3.82 -4.72
N VAL A 112 -19.93 4.34 -4.14
CA VAL A 112 -19.98 5.09 -2.88
C VAL A 112 -20.38 6.53 -3.19
N LEU A 113 -21.44 7.01 -2.54
CA LEU A 113 -21.90 8.40 -2.62
C LEU A 113 -21.45 9.14 -1.36
N PRO A 114 -20.27 9.80 -1.38
CA PRO A 114 -19.75 10.46 -0.20
C PRO A 114 -20.64 11.64 0.22
N GLY A 115 -20.75 11.85 1.53
CA GLY A 115 -21.28 13.10 2.07
C GLY A 115 -20.37 14.28 1.71
N ALA A 116 -20.92 15.50 1.76
CA ALA A 116 -20.17 16.71 1.42
C ALA A 116 -19.10 17.09 2.47
N GLU A 117 -19.21 16.54 3.68
CA GLU A 117 -18.33 16.90 4.80
C GLU A 117 -17.06 16.06 4.78
N ALA A 118 -15.91 16.74 4.72
CA ALA A 118 -14.61 16.11 4.89
C ALA A 118 -14.34 15.91 6.39
N ILE A 119 -13.90 14.72 6.77
CA ILE A 119 -13.41 14.47 8.13
C ILE A 119 -12.03 15.13 8.24
N PRO A 120 -11.83 16.13 9.11
CA PRO A 120 -10.54 16.77 9.26
C PRO A 120 -9.50 15.78 9.80
N GLY A 121 -8.27 15.89 9.31
CA GLY A 121 -7.14 15.13 9.83
C GLY A 121 -6.79 15.53 11.27
N PRO A 122 -5.91 14.77 11.94
CA PRO A 122 -5.44 15.12 13.28
C PRO A 122 -4.71 16.47 13.27
N GLU A 123 -5.06 17.37 14.18
CA GLU A 123 -4.40 18.67 14.34
C GLU A 123 -3.00 18.48 14.95
N ALA A 124 -1.97 18.99 14.26
CA ALA A 124 -0.58 18.85 14.68
C ALA A 124 -0.32 19.63 15.99
N ALA A 125 0.22 18.95 17.00
CA ALA A 125 0.64 19.58 18.24
C ALA A 125 2.05 20.19 18.14
N CYS A 126 2.92 19.61 17.32
CA CYS A 126 4.22 20.17 16.98
C CYS A 126 4.66 19.71 15.58
N VAL A 127 5.73 20.31 15.06
CA VAL A 127 6.36 19.94 13.80
C VAL A 127 7.84 19.76 14.04
N VAL A 128 8.40 18.65 13.57
CA VAL A 128 9.85 18.37 13.64
C VAL A 128 10.45 18.29 12.24
N THR A 129 11.63 18.88 12.07
CA THR A 129 12.40 18.73 10.83
C THR A 129 13.21 17.45 10.90
N VAL A 130 13.00 16.56 9.93
CA VAL A 130 13.59 15.22 9.90
C VAL A 130 14.47 15.06 8.68
N ARG A 131 15.74 14.72 8.91
CA ARG A 131 16.70 14.41 7.84
C ARG A 131 17.00 12.91 7.82
N ASN A 132 16.84 12.27 6.66
CA ASN A 132 17.29 10.90 6.48
C ASN A 132 18.77 10.85 6.10
N THR A 133 19.62 10.36 7.01
CA THR A 133 21.06 10.23 6.79
C THR A 133 21.47 8.86 6.21
N ALA A 134 20.52 7.92 6.07
CA ALA A 134 20.78 6.61 5.51
C ALA A 134 20.91 6.66 3.97
N PRO A 135 21.67 5.72 3.35
CA PRO A 135 21.75 5.59 1.89
C PRO A 135 20.48 4.97 1.27
N VAL A 136 19.51 4.59 2.10
CA VAL A 136 18.26 3.92 1.71
C VAL A 136 17.05 4.70 2.20
N PRO A 137 15.90 4.62 1.51
CA PRO A 137 14.68 5.27 1.96
C PRO A 137 14.20 4.65 3.28
N VAL A 138 13.66 5.48 4.16
CA VAL A 138 13.00 5.07 5.40
C VAL A 138 11.54 5.48 5.32
N SER A 139 10.61 4.66 5.81
CA SER A 139 9.19 5.02 5.90
C SER A 139 8.69 4.80 7.32
N VAL A 140 7.89 5.73 7.84
CA VAL A 140 7.34 5.68 9.19
C VAL A 140 5.82 5.78 9.10
N THR A 141 5.10 4.87 9.75
CA THR A 141 3.63 4.80 9.71
C THR A 141 2.96 5.73 10.71
N SER A 142 1.70 6.10 10.46
CA SER A 142 0.91 7.08 11.24
C SER A 142 0.79 6.81 12.76
N HIS A 143 0.98 5.56 13.19
CA HIS A 143 0.84 5.14 14.60
C HIS A 143 2.14 4.66 15.23
N PHE A 144 3.27 4.89 14.56
CA PHE A 144 4.57 4.58 15.10
C PHE A 144 4.98 5.63 16.14
N HIS A 145 5.53 5.20 17.29
CA HIS A 145 6.08 6.12 18.28
C HIS A 145 7.31 6.82 17.68
N PHE A 146 7.16 8.08 17.28
CA PHE A 146 8.10 8.75 16.38
C PHE A 146 9.51 8.87 16.97
N PHE A 147 9.60 9.04 18.29
CA PHE A 147 10.85 8.96 19.05
C PHE A 147 11.68 7.69 18.79
N GLU A 148 11.04 6.55 18.51
CA GLU A 148 11.72 5.26 18.28
C GLU A 148 11.96 4.98 16.79
N ALA A 149 11.70 5.96 15.91
CA ALA A 149 11.91 5.79 14.47
C ALA A 149 13.40 5.54 14.17
N ASN A 150 13.69 5.01 12.97
CA ASN A 150 15.03 4.56 12.58
C ASN A 150 16.17 5.49 13.10
N PRO A 151 17.24 4.95 13.74
CA PRO A 151 18.35 5.74 14.30
C PRO A 151 19.01 6.72 13.33
N ARG A 152 18.92 6.48 12.01
CA ARG A 152 19.51 7.31 10.96
C ARG A 152 18.61 8.46 10.50
N LEU A 153 17.41 8.55 11.03
CA LEU A 153 16.62 9.78 10.95
C LEU A 153 17.12 10.74 12.03
N ASP A 154 17.62 11.88 11.60
CA ASP A 154 18.16 12.94 12.44
C ASP A 154 17.09 14.04 12.61
N PHE A 155 16.60 14.17 13.85
CA PHE A 155 15.55 15.11 14.27
C PHE A 155 15.54 15.22 15.79
N ASP A 156 14.89 16.24 16.34
CA ASP A 156 14.73 16.40 17.79
C ASP A 156 13.91 15.25 18.40
N ARG A 157 14.61 14.28 19.01
CA ARG A 157 14.01 13.10 19.65
C ARG A 157 13.26 13.50 20.92
N ALA A 158 13.78 14.46 21.66
CA ALA A 158 13.18 14.98 22.88
C ALA A 158 11.78 15.57 22.61
N ALA A 159 11.60 16.26 21.49
CA ALA A 159 10.31 16.79 21.04
C ALA A 159 9.36 15.70 20.49
N ALA A 160 9.90 14.58 20.01
CA ALA A 160 9.12 13.47 19.45
C ALA A 160 8.69 12.41 20.49
N TYR A 161 9.13 12.53 21.74
CA TYR A 161 8.79 11.58 22.81
C TYR A 161 7.28 11.59 23.10
N GLY A 162 6.67 10.41 23.07
CA GLY A 162 5.23 10.21 23.26
C GLY A 162 4.37 10.74 22.12
N MET A 163 4.97 10.96 20.94
CA MET A 163 4.32 11.50 19.76
C MET A 163 4.26 10.48 18.61
N ARG A 164 3.32 10.66 17.68
CA ARG A 164 3.19 9.91 16.43
C ARG A 164 2.89 10.87 15.26
N PRO A 165 3.12 10.49 14.00
CA PRO A 165 2.79 11.35 12.86
C PRO A 165 1.31 11.80 12.85
N ALA A 166 1.09 13.09 12.59
CA ALA A 166 -0.21 13.73 12.45
C ALA A 166 -0.81 13.45 11.07
N GLU A 167 -0.95 12.16 10.74
CA GLU A 167 -1.37 11.69 9.42
C GLU A 167 -2.62 10.78 9.53
N PRO A 168 -3.37 10.58 8.44
CA PRO A 168 -4.48 9.63 8.42
C PRO A 168 -4.06 8.22 8.86
N ALA A 169 -4.95 7.52 9.56
CA ALA A 169 -4.67 6.16 10.01
C ALA A 169 -4.35 5.23 8.82
N GLY A 170 -3.31 4.43 8.96
CA GLY A 170 -2.83 3.52 7.91
C GLY A 170 -1.88 4.15 6.88
N SER A 171 -1.67 5.47 6.90
CA SER A 171 -0.68 6.13 6.04
C SER A 171 0.76 5.94 6.54
N SER A 172 1.72 6.36 5.69
CA SER A 172 3.13 6.46 6.06
C SER A 172 3.81 7.64 5.37
N THR A 173 4.77 8.24 6.06
CA THR A 173 5.65 9.27 5.52
C THR A 173 6.95 8.62 5.07
N ARG A 174 7.35 8.88 3.81
CA ARG A 174 8.59 8.34 3.22
C ARG A 174 9.67 9.41 3.19
N PHE A 175 10.84 9.08 3.71
CA PHE A 175 12.03 9.92 3.72
C PHE A 175 13.03 9.37 2.69
N ALA A 176 13.29 10.11 1.62
CA ALA A 176 14.31 9.74 0.65
C ALA A 176 15.72 9.88 1.24
N PRO A 177 16.72 9.14 0.73
CA PRO A 177 18.11 9.28 1.18
C PRO A 177 18.60 10.74 1.09
N GLY A 178 19.16 11.27 2.17
CA GLY A 178 19.78 12.60 2.22
C GLY A 178 18.82 13.78 2.31
N THR A 179 17.50 13.58 2.20
CA THR A 179 16.53 14.67 2.20
C THR A 179 16.06 15.04 3.61
N SER A 180 15.70 16.31 3.78
CA SER A 180 14.99 16.80 4.97
C SER A 180 13.54 17.13 4.64
N CYS A 181 12.62 16.82 5.53
CA CYS A 181 11.24 17.27 5.45
C CYS A 181 10.67 17.57 6.84
N GLU A 182 9.64 18.41 6.89
CA GLU A 182 8.88 18.69 8.10
C GLU A 182 7.83 17.60 8.32
N VAL A 183 7.74 17.12 9.57
CA VAL A 183 6.81 16.09 9.97
C VAL A 183 5.93 16.63 11.10
N PRO A 184 4.63 16.84 10.86
CA PRO A 184 3.71 17.20 11.92
C PRO A 184 3.45 15.99 12.82
N LEU A 185 3.41 16.21 14.13
CA LEU A 185 3.23 15.17 15.13
C LEU A 185 2.03 15.47 16.05
N VAL A 186 1.39 14.42 16.54
CA VAL A 186 0.36 14.46 17.58
C VAL A 186 0.72 13.55 18.74
N PRO A 187 0.27 13.85 19.98
CA PRO A 187 0.47 12.96 21.11
C PRO A 187 -0.19 11.61 20.88
N ILE A 188 0.46 10.55 21.36
CA ILE A 188 -0.18 9.25 21.53
C ILE A 188 -1.32 9.43 22.55
N GLY A 189 -2.51 8.95 22.21
CA GLY A 189 -3.69 9.01 23.08
C GLY A 189 -3.85 7.74 23.94
N GLY A 190 -5.03 7.58 24.54
CA GLY A 190 -5.34 6.43 25.42
C GLY A 190 -4.52 6.47 26.72
N ASP A 191 -4.15 5.29 27.24
CA ASP A 191 -3.37 5.15 28.48
C ASP A 191 -1.89 5.56 28.33
N ARG A 192 -1.48 5.96 27.12
CA ARG A 192 -0.11 6.42 26.81
C ARG A 192 0.96 5.41 27.24
N VAL A 193 0.68 4.13 27.02
CA VAL A 193 1.61 3.02 27.22
C VAL A 193 2.19 2.58 25.88
N VAL A 194 3.51 2.57 25.77
CA VAL A 194 4.24 2.20 24.55
C VAL A 194 5.02 0.92 24.78
N ILE A 195 4.67 -0.15 24.05
CA ILE A 195 5.31 -1.47 24.11
C ILE A 195 5.78 -1.88 22.72
N GLY A 196 6.99 -2.43 22.61
CA GLY A 196 7.57 -2.91 21.36
C GLY A 196 8.44 -1.85 20.68
N PHE A 197 8.16 -1.55 19.41
CA PHE A 197 8.98 -0.65 18.57
C PHE A 197 10.47 -1.00 18.61
N ALA A 198 11.29 -0.16 19.25
CA ALA A 198 12.72 -0.39 19.45
C ALA A 198 13.08 -0.73 20.92
N GLY A 199 12.07 -0.88 21.78
CA GLY A 199 12.22 -1.18 23.20
C GLY A 199 12.81 -0.02 24.02
N LEU A 200 12.76 1.21 23.50
CA LEU A 200 13.36 2.35 24.19
C LEU A 200 12.52 2.81 25.39
N VAL A 201 11.19 2.61 25.32
CA VAL A 201 10.26 2.90 26.44
C VAL A 201 9.79 1.61 27.11
N ASP A 202 9.12 0.72 26.37
CA ASP A 202 8.51 -0.53 26.87
C ASP A 202 7.72 -0.35 28.18
N GLY A 203 6.87 0.67 28.24
CA GLY A 203 6.05 0.99 29.41
C GLY A 203 5.23 2.27 29.27
N PRO A 204 4.67 2.77 30.39
CA PRO A 204 3.94 4.04 30.42
C PRO A 204 4.86 5.23 30.09
N LEU A 205 4.46 6.07 29.14
CA LEU A 205 5.21 7.26 28.72
C LEU A 205 5.38 8.29 29.85
N ASP A 206 4.35 8.42 30.67
CA ASP A 206 4.28 9.48 31.69
C ASP A 206 4.74 9.01 33.08
N ALA A 207 5.36 7.82 33.18
CA ALA A 207 5.93 7.34 34.44
C ALA A 207 7.13 8.21 34.86
N PRO A 208 7.33 8.46 36.18
CA PRO A 208 8.44 9.28 36.66
C PRO A 208 9.80 8.80 36.13
N GLY A 209 10.52 9.67 35.42
CA GLY A 209 11.83 9.37 34.84
C GLY A 209 11.83 8.57 33.53
N ALA A 210 10.66 8.13 33.01
CA ALA A 210 10.57 7.32 31.80
C ALA A 210 11.15 8.03 30.56
N ARG A 211 10.81 9.31 30.37
CA ARG A 211 11.34 10.13 29.27
C ARG A 211 12.87 10.21 29.29
N ARG A 212 13.45 10.47 30.47
CA ARG A 212 14.90 10.59 30.65
C ARG A 212 15.60 9.27 30.39
N GLU A 213 15.08 8.17 30.93
CA GLU A 213 15.63 6.83 30.70
C GLU A 213 15.55 6.43 29.22
N ALA A 214 14.46 6.77 28.53
CA ALA A 214 14.32 6.50 27.10
C ALA A 214 15.33 7.29 26.26
N LEU A 215 15.54 8.59 26.54
CA LEU A 215 16.55 9.43 25.88
C LEU A 215 17.97 8.87 26.09
N ARG A 216 18.30 8.48 27.33
CA ARG A 216 19.58 7.83 27.67
C ARG A 216 19.79 6.54 26.87
N ARG A 217 18.77 5.68 26.76
CA ARG A 217 18.84 4.46 25.94
C ARG A 217 19.01 4.77 24.46
N ALA A 218 18.27 5.75 23.93
CA ALA A 218 18.38 6.16 22.54
C ALA A 218 19.81 6.63 22.21
N ALA A 219 20.40 7.48 23.06
CA ALA A 219 21.78 7.91 22.92
C ALA A 219 22.76 6.72 22.97
N ALA A 220 22.61 5.82 23.94
CA ALA A 220 23.45 4.62 24.06
C ALA A 220 23.36 3.70 22.84
N CYS A 221 22.20 3.64 22.19
CA CYS A 221 21.97 2.88 20.95
C CYS A 221 22.34 3.64 19.66
N GLY A 222 22.88 4.86 19.76
CA GLY A 222 23.35 5.63 18.61
C GLY A 222 22.24 6.23 17.76
N TYR A 223 21.08 6.54 18.35
CA TYR A 223 20.03 7.30 17.70
C TYR A 223 20.47 8.75 17.51
N LEU A 224 20.35 9.28 16.29
CA LEU A 224 20.64 10.67 16.00
C LEU A 224 19.59 11.60 16.61
N GLY A 225 19.99 12.83 16.93
CA GLY A 225 19.11 13.90 17.39
C GLY A 225 18.69 13.82 18.86
N VAL A 226 19.48 13.13 19.70
CA VAL A 226 19.42 13.24 21.17
C VAL A 226 20.39 14.34 21.61
N GLY A 227 19.91 15.37 22.29
CA GLY A 227 20.71 16.55 22.64
C GLY A 227 21.63 16.33 23.86
N PRO A 228 22.74 17.08 23.99
CA PRO A 228 23.63 16.99 25.16
C PRO A 228 23.01 17.60 26.44
N ASP A 229 22.04 18.51 26.32
CA ASP A 229 21.36 19.13 27.48
C ASP A 229 20.24 18.26 28.06
N ASP A 230 19.88 17.16 27.40
CA ASP A 230 18.92 16.18 27.93
C ASP A 230 19.49 15.34 29.10
N ASP A 231 20.80 15.45 29.38
CA ASP A 231 21.52 14.77 30.47
C ASP A 231 21.62 15.62 31.76
N GLN A 232 21.34 16.93 31.72
CA GLN A 232 21.63 17.84 32.86
C GLN A 232 20.71 17.67 34.08
N ASP A 233 19.61 16.90 33.96
CA ASP A 233 18.74 16.54 35.09
C ASP A 233 19.28 15.35 35.94
N LEU A 234 20.53 14.92 35.72
CA LEU A 234 21.17 13.81 36.45
C LEU A 234 21.84 14.24 37.78
N GLU A 235 22.10 15.53 38.01
CA GLU A 235 22.83 16.03 39.21
C GLU A 235 21.97 16.76 40.25
N ALA A 236 20.67 16.97 39.98
CA ALA A 236 19.76 17.67 40.90
C ALA A 236 18.74 16.73 41.57
N ALA A 237 19.23 15.76 42.34
CA ALA A 237 18.45 15.15 43.42
C ALA A 237 19.36 14.95 44.64
N PRO A 238 19.00 15.47 45.83
CA PRO A 238 19.80 15.31 47.06
C PRO A 238 19.79 13.88 47.60
#